data_AF-A0A653BIP6-F1
#
_entry.id   AF-A0A653BIP6-F1
#
_cell.length_a   1.000
_cell.length_b   1.000
_cell.length_c   1.000
_cell.angle_alpha   90.00
_cell.angle_beta   90.00
_cell.angle_gamma   90.00
#
_symmetry.space_group_name_H-M   'P 1'
#
loop_
_entity.id
_entity.type
_entity.pdbx_description
1 polymer ?
#
loop_
_entity_poly.entity_id
_entity_poly.type
_entity_poly.pdbx_seq_one_letter_code
_entity_poly.pdbx_strand_id
1 'polypeptide(L)'
;EENGIRHYTTAVAVPRGNGQVERFNRTILDSLAATGAKTDAKDWDKNIDKVQLGINSTINSTINTTPGEVLFGIKLNSKSERYINHVYEPAITDVTKLRQEVFERLEENRKRQDEYQNKNKRKAPEFKVGEKVLLKISNFTSDGTTNKLKEKFKGPFTVTRVMGNDRYEVKEDLGSERCSGSRRYVGVAAVENMKPFVVRSDDI
;
A
#
# COMPACT_ATOMS: atom_id res chain seq x y z
N GLU A 1 23.14 2.04 -6.32
CA GLU A 1 22.58 1.22 -7.42
C GLU A 1 23.43 -0.04 -7.68
N GLU A 2 24.06 -0.64 -6.66
CA GLU A 2 25.00 -1.78 -6.84
C GLU A 2 24.36 -3.06 -7.38
N ASN A 3 23.06 -3.27 -7.19
CA ASN A 3 22.37 -4.51 -7.56
C ASN A 3 21.38 -4.37 -8.73
N GLY A 4 21.38 -3.24 -9.44
CA GLY A 4 20.37 -2.97 -10.49
C GLY A 4 18.93 -2.80 -9.97
N ILE A 5 18.75 -2.68 -8.65
CA ILE A 5 17.45 -2.52 -8.01
C ILE A 5 17.05 -1.04 -8.05
N ARG A 6 15.88 -0.75 -8.64
CA ARG A 6 15.28 0.59 -8.62
C ARG A 6 14.35 0.72 -7.42
N HIS A 7 14.62 1.69 -6.55
CA HIS A 7 13.77 1.99 -5.40
C HIS A 7 12.67 2.98 -5.80
N TYR A 8 11.42 2.59 -5.62
CA TYR A 8 10.25 3.46 -5.83
C TYR A 8 9.62 3.81 -4.49
N THR A 9 9.44 5.09 -4.23
CA THR A 9 8.82 5.59 -2.99
C THR A 9 7.36 5.98 -3.23
N THR A 10 6.54 5.78 -2.19
CA THR A 10 5.15 6.25 -2.17
C THR A 10 5.06 7.68 -1.63
N ALA A 11 3.96 8.37 -1.96
CA ALA A 11 3.71 9.70 -1.45
C ALA A 11 3.49 9.66 0.08
N VAL A 12 3.86 10.74 0.76
CA VAL A 12 3.79 10.82 2.23
C VAL A 12 2.35 10.70 2.70
N ALA A 13 2.11 9.86 3.72
CA ALA A 13 0.81 9.64 4.34
C ALA A 13 -0.28 9.14 3.36
N VAL A 14 0.12 8.29 2.41
CA VAL A 14 -0.78 7.64 1.44
C VAL A 14 -0.66 6.11 1.59
N PRO A 15 -1.26 5.51 2.63
CA PRO A 15 -1.15 4.07 2.91
C PRO A 15 -1.67 3.19 1.76
N ARG A 16 -2.69 3.67 1.05
CA ARG A 16 -3.24 3.01 -0.16
C ARG A 16 -2.17 2.70 -1.22
N GLY A 17 -1.07 3.46 -1.28
CA GLY A 17 0.03 3.20 -2.21
C GLY A 17 0.69 1.84 -2.02
N ASN A 18 0.71 1.34 -0.78
CA ASN A 18 1.21 0.00 -0.42
C ASN A 18 0.08 -0.92 0.04
N GLY A 19 -1.17 -0.64 -0.38
CA GLY A 19 -2.35 -1.29 0.16
C GLY A 19 -2.40 -2.81 0.00
N GLN A 20 -1.74 -3.37 -1.03
CA GLN A 20 -1.63 -4.83 -1.19
C GLN A 20 -0.84 -5.46 -0.03
N VAL A 21 0.33 -4.90 0.29
CA VAL A 21 1.17 -5.37 1.41
C VAL A 21 0.45 -5.13 2.74
N GLU A 22 -0.19 -3.97 2.93
CA GLU A 22 -0.94 -3.68 4.15
C GLU A 22 -2.10 -4.64 4.37
N ARG A 23 -2.86 -5.00 3.31
CA ARG A 23 -3.90 -6.02 3.42
C ARG A 23 -3.32 -7.39 3.74
N PHE A 24 -2.18 -7.74 3.15
CA PHE A 24 -1.54 -9.02 3.41
C PHE A 24 -0.98 -9.12 4.83
N ASN A 25 -0.44 -8.03 5.38
CA ASN A 25 0.00 -7.95 6.77
C ASN A 25 -1.15 -8.31 7.74
N ARG A 26 -2.38 -7.90 7.43
CA ARG A 26 -3.55 -8.31 8.22
C ARG A 26 -3.75 -9.83 8.18
N THR A 27 -3.66 -10.47 7.02
CA THR A 27 -3.76 -11.93 6.90
C THR A 27 -2.66 -12.66 7.69
N ILE A 28 -1.44 -12.13 7.68
CA ILE A 28 -0.33 -12.67 8.48
C ILE A 28 -0.65 -12.57 9.98
N LEU A 29 -1.10 -11.40 10.44
CA LEU A 29 -1.46 -11.18 11.84
C LEU A 29 -2.62 -12.09 12.29
N ASP A 30 -3.66 -12.22 11.47
CA ASP A 30 -4.80 -13.10 11.75
C ASP A 30 -4.36 -14.57 11.83
N SER A 31 -3.44 -15.00 10.95
CA SER A 31 -2.88 -16.36 10.94
C SER A 31 -1.98 -16.62 12.14
N LEU A 32 -1.17 -15.64 12.54
CA LEU A 32 -0.35 -15.69 13.75
C LEU A 32 -1.22 -15.73 15.01
N ALA A 33 -2.29 -14.94 15.07
CA ALA A 33 -3.23 -14.95 16.18
C ALA A 33 -3.92 -16.31 16.31
N ALA A 34 -4.34 -16.93 15.20
CA ALA A 34 -4.93 -18.26 15.20
C ALA A 34 -3.94 -19.36 15.65
N THR A 35 -2.67 -19.25 15.25
CA THR A 35 -1.63 -20.21 15.65
C THR A 35 -1.18 -20.00 17.10
N GLY A 36 -1.13 -18.74 17.53
CA GLY A 36 -0.74 -18.28 18.86
C GLY A 36 -1.82 -18.42 19.92
N ALA A 37 -3.09 -18.67 19.55
CA ALA A 37 -4.21 -18.84 20.49
C ALA A 37 -4.02 -19.96 21.53
N LYS A 38 -2.98 -20.80 21.41
CA LYS A 38 -2.62 -21.86 22.36
C LYS A 38 -1.24 -21.68 23.02
N THR A 39 -0.51 -20.61 22.72
CA THR A 39 0.88 -20.36 23.18
C THR A 39 1.02 -18.93 23.68
N ASP A 40 2.04 -18.65 24.50
CA ASP A 40 2.33 -17.28 24.94
C ASP A 40 2.57 -16.36 23.73
N ALA A 41 2.01 -15.15 23.76
CA ALA A 41 2.13 -14.16 22.69
C ALA A 41 3.60 -13.78 22.34
N LYS A 42 4.55 -14.13 23.21
CA LYS A 42 5.99 -13.92 23.01
C LYS A 42 6.63 -14.90 22.01
N ASP A 43 6.01 -16.05 21.75
CA ASP A 43 6.53 -17.13 20.92
C ASP A 43 6.00 -17.09 19.46
N TRP A 44 5.58 -15.92 18.99
CA TRP A 44 5.02 -15.76 17.64
C TRP A 44 6.06 -16.07 16.55
N ASP A 45 7.34 -15.81 16.82
CA ASP A 45 8.49 -16.04 15.95
C ASP A 45 8.65 -17.52 15.60
N LYS A 46 8.47 -18.42 16.58
CA LYS A 46 8.51 -19.89 16.40
C LYS A 46 7.42 -20.42 15.48
N ASN A 47 6.40 -19.60 15.18
CA ASN A 47 5.27 -19.98 14.35
C ASN A 47 5.31 -19.35 12.95
N ILE A 48 6.28 -18.47 12.65
CA ILE A 48 6.40 -17.81 11.34
C ILE A 48 6.48 -18.84 10.20
N ASP A 49 7.33 -19.87 10.33
CA ASP A 49 7.52 -20.87 9.27
C ASP A 49 6.22 -21.63 8.96
N LYS A 50 5.42 -21.91 9.99
CA LYS A 50 4.12 -22.59 9.84
C LYS A 50 3.12 -21.69 9.14
N VAL A 51 3.07 -20.40 9.52
CA VAL A 51 2.19 -19.41 8.90
C VAL A 51 2.58 -19.17 7.44
N GLN A 52 3.88 -19.01 7.16
CA GLN A 52 4.39 -18.85 5.80
C GLN A 52 4.05 -20.06 4.94
N LEU A 53 4.30 -21.28 5.43
CA LEU A 53 3.94 -22.50 4.71
C LEU A 53 2.43 -22.56 4.47
N GLY A 54 1.62 -22.32 5.49
CA GLY A 54 0.16 -22.33 5.39
C GLY A 54 -0.38 -21.35 4.36
N ILE A 55 0.12 -20.10 4.35
CA ILE A 55 -0.30 -19.10 3.37
C ILE A 55 0.13 -19.50 1.95
N ASN A 56 1.35 -20.02 1.79
CA ASN A 56 1.87 -20.42 0.47
C ASN A 56 1.26 -21.72 -0.08
N SER A 57 0.72 -22.59 0.79
CA SER A 57 0.08 -23.86 0.41
C SER A 57 -1.45 -23.77 0.34
N THR A 58 -2.07 -22.70 0.82
CA THR A 58 -3.53 -22.56 0.80
C THR A 58 -4.00 -22.04 -0.54
N ILE A 59 -5.08 -22.62 -1.06
CA ILE A 59 -5.72 -22.17 -2.30
C ILE A 59 -6.27 -20.75 -2.08
N ASN A 60 -5.82 -19.82 -2.90
CA ASN A 60 -6.34 -18.46 -2.92
C ASN A 60 -7.48 -18.36 -3.94
N SER A 61 -8.63 -17.84 -3.53
CA SER A 61 -9.84 -17.78 -4.36
C SER A 61 -9.70 -16.90 -5.62
N THR A 62 -8.84 -15.89 -5.61
CA THR A 62 -8.61 -14.99 -6.75
C THR A 62 -7.88 -15.69 -7.89
N ILE A 63 -6.89 -16.53 -7.55
CA ILE A 63 -6.07 -17.27 -8.54
C ILE A 63 -6.54 -18.71 -8.74
N ASN A 64 -7.35 -19.24 -7.80
CA ASN A 64 -7.86 -20.60 -7.73
C ASN A 64 -6.74 -21.67 -7.79
N THR A 65 -5.61 -21.36 -7.17
CA THR A 65 -4.42 -22.20 -6.99
C THR A 65 -3.65 -21.68 -5.77
N THR A 66 -2.54 -22.33 -5.40
CA THR A 66 -1.71 -21.91 -4.26
C THR A 66 -0.57 -20.99 -4.74
N PRO A 67 -0.17 -19.97 -3.97
CA PRO A 67 0.97 -19.13 -4.35
C PRO A 67 2.27 -19.93 -4.57
N GLY A 68 2.47 -21.00 -3.79
CA GLY A 68 3.60 -21.91 -3.94
C GLY A 68 3.62 -22.64 -5.28
N GLU A 69 2.45 -23.12 -5.75
CA GLU A 69 2.32 -23.75 -7.07
C GLU A 69 2.65 -22.78 -8.19
N VAL A 70 2.18 -21.53 -8.12
CA VAL A 70 2.44 -20.53 -9.15
C VAL A 70 3.93 -20.14 -9.19
N LEU A 71 4.56 -20.05 -8.02
CA LEU A 71 5.95 -19.66 -7.90
C LEU A 71 6.91 -20.78 -8.30
N PHE A 72 6.73 -21.98 -7.74
CA PHE A 72 7.67 -23.10 -7.89
C PHE A 72 7.23 -24.18 -8.86
N GLY A 73 5.96 -24.19 -9.30
CA GLY A 73 5.40 -25.27 -10.11
C GLY A 73 5.05 -26.54 -9.35
N ILE A 74 5.27 -26.54 -8.03
CA ILE A 74 5.13 -27.70 -7.15
C ILE A 74 4.05 -27.43 -6.12
N LYS A 75 3.18 -28.42 -5.89
CA LYS A 75 2.22 -28.37 -4.79
C LYS A 75 2.95 -28.43 -3.46
N LEU A 76 2.89 -27.33 -2.71
CA LEU A 76 3.43 -27.29 -1.35
C LEU A 76 2.51 -28.08 -0.44
N ASN A 77 2.88 -29.31 -0.13
CA ASN A 77 2.05 -30.18 0.70
C ASN A 77 2.12 -29.77 2.16
N SER A 78 0.96 -29.56 2.78
CA SER A 78 0.84 -29.55 4.24
C SER A 78 1.24 -30.90 4.83
N LYS A 79 1.57 -30.95 6.14
CA LYS A 79 1.90 -32.22 6.82
C LYS A 79 0.81 -33.28 6.65
N SER A 80 -0.46 -32.88 6.63
CA SER A 80 -1.62 -33.74 6.37
C SER A 80 -1.68 -34.25 4.93
N GLU A 81 -1.41 -33.40 3.94
CA GLU A 81 -1.42 -33.79 2.52
C GLU A 81 -0.25 -34.70 2.15
N ARG A 82 0.90 -34.58 2.84
CA ARG A 82 2.02 -35.53 2.63
C ARG A 82 1.62 -36.98 2.87
N TYR A 83 0.73 -37.25 3.82
CA TYR A 83 0.22 -38.61 4.07
C TYR A 83 -0.70 -39.10 2.96
N ILE A 84 -1.51 -38.21 2.38
CA ILE A 84 -2.44 -38.53 1.28
C ILE A 84 -1.66 -38.72 -0.04
N ASN A 85 -0.67 -37.85 -0.29
CA ASN A 85 0.12 -37.85 -1.52
C ASN A 85 1.19 -38.94 -1.58
N HIS A 86 1.48 -39.68 -0.50
CA HIS A 86 2.27 -40.92 -0.61
C HIS A 86 1.60 -41.98 -1.50
N VAL A 87 0.31 -41.81 -1.78
CA VAL A 87 -0.51 -42.68 -2.65
C VAL A 87 -0.55 -42.19 -4.10
N TYR A 88 -0.12 -40.95 -4.39
CA TYR A 88 -0.22 -40.32 -5.72
C TYR A 88 1.11 -39.67 -6.14
N GLU A 89 1.59 -39.98 -7.34
CA GLU A 89 2.76 -39.29 -7.91
C GLU A 89 2.45 -37.78 -8.10
N PRO A 90 3.35 -36.87 -7.70
CA PRO A 90 3.13 -35.44 -7.90
C PRO A 90 3.20 -35.12 -9.39
N ALA A 91 2.06 -34.75 -9.97
CA ALA A 91 2.02 -34.22 -11.33
C ALA A 91 2.85 -32.94 -11.41
N ILE A 92 3.89 -32.94 -12.25
CA ILE A 92 4.66 -31.73 -12.56
C ILE A 92 3.73 -30.82 -13.37
N THR A 93 3.32 -29.70 -12.76
CA THR A 93 2.45 -28.74 -13.43
C THR A 93 3.25 -27.96 -14.47
N ASP A 94 2.70 -27.79 -15.67
CA ASP A 94 3.25 -26.86 -16.66
C ASP A 94 3.11 -25.42 -16.12
N VAL A 95 4.19 -24.93 -15.50
CA VAL A 95 4.24 -23.65 -14.79
C VAL A 95 3.96 -22.48 -15.73
N THR A 96 4.30 -22.61 -17.01
CA THR A 96 4.10 -21.54 -17.99
C THR A 96 2.63 -21.30 -18.26
N LYS A 97 1.87 -22.37 -18.53
CA LYS A 97 0.41 -22.31 -18.72
C LYS A 97 -0.30 -21.86 -17.46
N LEU A 98 0.07 -22.43 -16.30
CA LEU A 98 -0.51 -22.03 -15.02
C LEU A 98 -0.35 -20.53 -14.76
N ARG A 99 0.85 -19.99 -14.97
CA ARG A 99 1.10 -18.55 -14.78
C ARG A 99 0.32 -17.69 -15.75
N GLN A 100 0.14 -18.13 -16.99
CA GLN A 100 -0.67 -17.40 -17.96
C GLN A 100 -2.15 -17.36 -17.53
N GLU A 101 -2.73 -18.49 -17.14
CA GLU A 101 -4.12 -18.54 -16.63
C GLU A 101 -4.30 -17.66 -15.39
N VAL A 102 -3.33 -17.71 -14.47
CA VAL A 102 -3.35 -16.86 -13.27
C VAL A 102 -3.26 -15.38 -13.63
N PHE A 103 -2.43 -15.02 -14.60
CA PHE A 103 -2.31 -13.64 -15.07
C PHE A 103 -3.61 -13.12 -15.65
N GLU A 104 -4.27 -13.90 -16.51
CA GLU A 104 -5.57 -13.56 -17.10
C GLU A 104 -6.62 -13.34 -16.02
N ARG A 105 -6.72 -14.25 -15.04
CA ARG A 105 -7.65 -14.11 -13.91
C ARG A 105 -7.35 -12.89 -13.05
N LEU A 106 -6.08 -12.59 -12.78
CA LEU A 106 -5.70 -11.43 -11.98
C LEU A 106 -6.11 -10.14 -12.69
N GLU A 107 -5.94 -10.07 -14.02
CA GLU A 107 -6.32 -8.92 -14.81
C GLU A 107 -7.84 -8.72 -14.86
N GLU A 108 -8.62 -9.79 -15.00
CA GLU A 108 -10.09 -9.74 -14.93
C GLU A 108 -10.58 -9.27 -13.55
N ASN A 109 -10.04 -9.86 -12.48
CA ASN A 109 -10.39 -9.46 -11.12
C ASN A 109 -10.01 -8.01 -10.83
N ARG A 110 -8.86 -7.56 -11.32
CA ARG A 110 -8.42 -6.17 -11.21
C ARG A 110 -9.39 -5.23 -11.90
N LYS A 111 -9.76 -5.51 -13.17
CA LYS A 111 -10.73 -4.70 -13.92
C LYS A 111 -12.07 -4.62 -13.19
N ARG A 112 -12.61 -5.76 -12.75
CA ARG A 112 -13.86 -5.83 -12.00
C ARG A 112 -13.82 -5.01 -10.71
N GLN A 113 -12.72 -5.10 -9.98
CA GLN A 113 -12.53 -4.33 -8.75
C GLN A 113 -12.40 -2.83 -9.04
N ASP A 114 -11.64 -2.45 -10.07
CA ASP A 114 -11.47 -1.06 -10.49
C ASP A 114 -12.81 -0.45 -10.91
N GLU A 115 -13.62 -1.16 -11.70
CA GLU A 115 -14.97 -0.74 -12.09
C GLU A 115 -15.88 -0.56 -10.87
N TYR A 116 -15.91 -1.55 -9.97
CA TYR A 116 -16.75 -1.49 -8.77
C TYR A 116 -16.36 -0.32 -7.85
N GLN A 117 -15.07 -0.11 -7.62
CA GLN A 117 -14.56 0.96 -6.77
C GLN A 117 -14.75 2.34 -7.39
N ASN A 118 -14.59 2.46 -8.72
CA ASN A 118 -14.72 3.74 -9.40
C ASN A 118 -16.17 4.11 -9.75
N LYS A 119 -17.13 3.18 -9.70
CA LYS A 119 -18.53 3.39 -10.10
C LYS A 119 -19.17 4.65 -9.52
N ASN A 120 -18.92 4.94 -8.24
CA ASN A 120 -19.50 6.10 -7.53
C ASN A 120 -18.44 7.13 -7.11
N LYS A 121 -17.22 7.02 -7.64
CA LYS A 121 -16.12 7.89 -7.22
C LYS A 121 -16.17 9.21 -7.98
N ARG A 122 -16.20 10.33 -7.25
CA ARG A 122 -16.06 11.67 -7.84
C ARG A 122 -14.65 11.85 -8.39
N LYS A 123 -14.53 12.55 -9.52
CA LYS A 123 -13.22 12.94 -10.06
C LYS A 123 -12.49 13.81 -9.03
N ALA A 124 -11.20 13.53 -8.85
CA ALA A 124 -10.36 14.30 -7.97
C ALA A 124 -10.12 15.71 -8.57
N PRO A 125 -9.94 16.75 -7.74
CA PRO A 125 -9.50 18.06 -8.22
C PRO A 125 -8.16 17.94 -8.96
N GLU A 126 -8.07 18.59 -10.11
CA GLU A 126 -6.84 18.69 -10.89
C GLU A 126 -6.13 20.01 -10.57
N PHE A 127 -4.82 19.97 -10.37
CA PHE A 127 -4.00 21.15 -10.11
C PHE A 127 -3.00 21.36 -11.26
N LYS A 128 -2.71 22.61 -11.60
CA LYS A 128 -1.70 22.95 -12.61
C LYS A 128 -0.39 23.37 -11.96
N VAL A 129 0.69 23.24 -12.72
CA VAL A 129 2.00 23.77 -12.30
C VAL A 129 1.89 25.27 -12.07
N GLY A 130 2.40 25.75 -10.94
CA GLY A 130 2.33 27.14 -10.51
C GLY A 130 1.16 27.48 -9.59
N GLU A 131 0.16 26.60 -9.44
CA GLU A 131 -0.95 26.83 -8.52
C GLU A 131 -0.53 26.69 -7.05
N LYS A 132 -1.14 27.52 -6.20
CA LYS A 132 -0.92 27.49 -4.75
C LYS A 132 -1.90 26.53 -4.08
N VAL A 133 -1.38 25.71 -3.19
CA VAL A 133 -2.10 24.65 -2.50
C VAL A 133 -1.73 24.60 -1.01
N LEU A 134 -2.67 24.11 -0.22
CA LEU A 134 -2.51 23.78 1.19
C LEU A 134 -2.28 22.28 1.33
N LEU A 135 -1.36 21.88 2.21
CA LEU A 135 -1.06 20.47 2.50
C LEU A 135 -1.57 20.08 3.88
N LYS A 136 -2.22 18.92 3.96
CA LYS A 136 -2.69 18.34 5.22
C LYS A 136 -1.50 17.99 6.12
N ILE A 137 -1.60 18.32 7.40
CA ILE A 137 -0.62 17.93 8.41
C ILE A 137 -0.86 16.45 8.76
N SER A 138 0.13 15.60 8.51
CA SER A 138 0.08 14.19 8.88
C SER A 138 0.63 13.92 10.28
N ASN A 139 1.64 14.70 10.70
CA ASN A 139 2.36 14.51 11.95
C ASN A 139 2.18 15.76 12.80
N PHE A 140 1.41 15.66 13.88
CA PHE A 140 1.33 16.71 14.89
C PHE A 140 2.47 16.52 15.88
N THR A 141 3.13 17.61 16.25
CA THR A 141 4.12 17.61 17.33
C THR A 141 3.44 17.29 18.66
N SER A 142 4.04 16.36 19.42
CA SER A 142 3.55 15.88 20.72
C SER A 142 3.86 16.89 21.84
N ASP A 143 3.41 18.14 21.67
CA ASP A 143 3.71 19.25 22.60
C ASP A 143 2.81 19.24 23.86
N GLY A 144 2.23 18.09 24.22
CA GLY A 144 1.27 17.96 25.32
C GLY A 144 -0.08 18.67 25.12
N THR A 145 -0.26 19.40 24.03
CA THR A 145 -1.50 20.12 23.67
C THR A 145 -2.42 19.28 22.78
N THR A 146 -3.73 19.50 22.87
CA THR A 146 -4.69 18.71 22.09
C THR A 146 -4.59 19.03 20.59
N ASN A 147 -4.51 17.99 19.76
CA ASN A 147 -4.49 18.14 18.29
C ASN A 147 -5.85 18.56 17.70
N LYS A 148 -6.90 18.67 18.52
CA LYS A 148 -8.26 18.99 18.06
C LYS A 148 -8.41 20.44 17.59
N LEU A 149 -7.71 21.37 18.24
CA LEU A 149 -7.76 22.81 17.95
C LEU A 149 -6.60 23.30 17.05
N LYS A 150 -5.64 22.44 16.74
CA LYS A 150 -4.53 22.78 15.85
C LYS A 150 -4.99 22.86 14.40
N GLU A 151 -4.33 23.72 13.61
CA GLU A 151 -4.56 23.81 12.18
C GLU A 151 -4.33 22.45 11.50
N LYS A 152 -5.22 22.07 10.59
CA LYS A 152 -5.15 20.77 9.90
C LYS A 152 -4.38 20.82 8.58
N PHE A 153 -4.14 22.03 8.07
CA PHE A 153 -3.50 22.28 6.78
C PHE A 153 -2.45 23.38 6.95
N LYS A 154 -1.31 23.25 6.28
CA LYS A 154 -0.26 24.28 6.19
C LYS A 154 -0.10 24.76 4.75
N GLY A 155 0.44 25.96 4.58
CA GLY A 155 0.85 26.49 3.28
C GLY A 155 1.18 27.97 3.37
N PRO A 156 1.28 28.68 2.23
CA PRO A 156 1.07 28.18 0.86
C PRO A 156 2.23 27.32 0.33
N PHE A 157 1.90 26.30 -0.47
CA PHE A 157 2.85 25.54 -1.28
C PHE A 157 2.55 25.77 -2.76
N THR A 158 3.58 25.79 -3.62
CA THR A 158 3.41 25.87 -5.08
C THR A 158 3.60 24.49 -5.71
N VAL A 159 2.70 24.13 -6.62
CA VAL A 159 2.83 22.90 -7.44
C VAL A 159 3.95 23.10 -8.46
N THR A 160 4.97 22.25 -8.40
CA THR A 160 6.13 22.30 -9.31
C THR A 160 6.04 21.31 -10.46
N ARG A 161 5.46 20.13 -10.21
CA ARG A 161 5.31 19.09 -11.23
C ARG A 161 4.05 18.26 -10.97
N VAL A 162 3.30 18.01 -12.04
CA VAL A 162 2.18 17.07 -12.04
C VAL A 162 2.74 15.66 -12.27
N MET A 163 2.42 14.73 -11.38
CA MET A 163 2.79 13.32 -11.51
C MET A 163 1.54 12.47 -11.81
N GLY A 164 1.74 11.23 -12.27
CA GLY A 164 0.64 10.29 -12.46
C GLY A 164 -0.01 9.82 -11.16
N ASN A 165 -1.27 9.38 -11.26
CA ASN A 165 -2.09 8.81 -10.19
C ASN A 165 -2.43 9.82 -9.07
N ASP A 166 -2.89 11.01 -9.43
CA ASP A 166 -3.31 12.06 -8.48
C ASP A 166 -2.20 12.47 -7.50
N ARG A 167 -0.96 12.52 -7.98
CA ARG A 167 0.22 12.92 -7.20
C ARG A 167 0.86 14.16 -7.78
N TYR A 168 1.34 15.03 -6.91
CA TYR A 168 1.92 16.31 -7.28
C TYR A 168 3.18 16.54 -6.46
N GLU A 169 4.21 17.07 -7.11
CA GLU A 169 5.39 17.56 -6.43
C GLU A 169 5.17 19.01 -6.04
N VAL A 170 5.28 19.29 -4.75
CA VAL A 170 4.98 20.58 -4.16
C VAL A 170 6.20 21.13 -3.47
N LYS A 171 6.39 22.44 -3.61
CA LYS A 171 7.50 23.19 -3.01
C LYS A 171 6.94 24.26 -2.09
N GLU A 172 7.59 24.43 -0.96
CA GLU A 172 7.25 25.47 0.01
C GLU A 172 7.57 26.87 -0.52
N ASP A 173 6.61 27.78 -0.40
CA ASP A 173 6.81 29.18 -0.73
C ASP A 173 7.49 29.92 0.44
N LEU A 174 8.18 31.02 0.12
CA LEU A 174 8.79 31.91 1.12
C LEU A 174 7.71 32.42 2.09
N GLY A 175 7.82 32.07 3.36
CA GLY A 175 6.89 32.48 4.43
C GLY A 175 5.98 31.38 4.98
N SER A 176 6.05 30.14 4.48
CA SER A 176 5.29 29.03 5.06
C SER A 176 5.96 28.49 6.34
N GLU A 177 5.17 28.30 7.40
CA GLU A 177 5.63 27.87 8.73
C GLU A 177 5.87 26.35 8.85
N ARG A 178 6.04 25.61 7.75
CA ARG A 178 6.28 24.16 7.86
C ARG A 178 7.74 23.87 8.19
N CYS A 179 8.65 24.70 7.71
CA CYS A 179 10.07 24.60 8.01
C CYS A 179 10.60 25.86 8.69
N SER A 180 10.67 25.84 10.02
CA SER A 180 11.50 26.77 10.81
C SER A 180 13.02 26.58 10.55
N GLY A 181 13.41 25.70 9.63
CA GLY A 181 14.79 25.39 9.27
C GLY A 181 15.17 25.84 7.86
N SER A 182 16.48 25.98 7.63
CA SER A 182 17.09 26.54 6.39
C SER A 182 16.76 25.79 5.08
N ARG A 183 16.25 24.55 5.13
CA ARG A 183 15.89 23.76 3.94
C ARG A 183 14.40 23.86 3.64
N ARG A 184 14.08 24.44 2.48
CA ARG A 184 12.71 24.51 1.92
C ARG A 184 12.18 23.11 1.65
N TYR A 185 10.95 22.83 2.07
CA TYR A 185 10.33 21.54 1.80
C TYR A 185 10.07 21.36 0.29
N VAL A 186 10.54 20.23 -0.26
CA VAL A 186 10.15 19.70 -1.57
C VAL A 186 9.72 18.26 -1.35
N GLY A 187 8.50 17.92 -1.75
CA GLY A 187 8.01 16.57 -1.56
C GLY A 187 6.81 16.23 -2.44
N VAL A 188 6.48 14.95 -2.49
CA VAL A 188 5.34 14.44 -3.24
C VAL A 188 4.12 14.33 -2.33
N ALA A 189 3.03 15.00 -2.72
CA ALA A 189 1.74 14.94 -2.05
C ALA A 189 0.69 14.30 -2.98
N ALA A 190 -0.28 13.60 -2.41
CA ALA A 190 -1.45 13.14 -3.14
C ALA A 190 -2.59 14.16 -3.02
N VAL A 191 -3.46 14.23 -4.04
CA VAL A 191 -4.60 15.17 -4.09
C VAL A 191 -5.49 15.12 -2.85
N GLU A 192 -5.68 13.95 -2.26
CA GLU A 192 -6.50 13.78 -1.05
C GLU A 192 -5.95 14.52 0.17
N ASN A 193 -4.66 14.83 0.17
CA ASN A 193 -3.97 15.58 1.21
C ASN A 193 -3.73 17.05 0.78
N MET A 194 -4.32 17.49 -0.33
CA MET A 194 -4.16 18.83 -0.89
C MET A 194 -5.50 19.59 -0.92
N LYS A 195 -5.44 20.91 -0.80
CA LYS A 195 -6.58 21.81 -1.03
C LYS A 195 -6.12 23.05 -1.81
N PRO A 196 -7.00 23.68 -2.63
CA PRO A 196 -6.66 24.94 -3.25
C PRO A 196 -6.42 26.02 -2.19
N PHE A 197 -5.39 26.83 -2.38
CA PHE A 197 -5.15 28.01 -1.54
C PHE A 197 -5.97 29.19 -2.08
N VAL A 198 -6.78 29.79 -1.23
CA VAL A 198 -7.59 30.97 -1.57
C VAL A 198 -7.24 32.06 -0.57
N VAL A 199 -6.83 33.22 -1.08
CA VAL A 199 -6.64 34.43 -0.27
C VAL A 199 -8.02 35.01 -0.01
N ARG A 200 -8.37 35.27 1.26
CA ARG A 200 -9.61 35.96 1.57
C ARG A 200 -9.46 37.43 1.21
N SER A 201 -10.51 38.01 0.65
CA SER A 201 -10.54 39.42 0.24
C SER A 201 -10.25 40.39 1.38
N ASP A 202 -10.47 39.96 2.63
CA ASP A 202 -10.24 40.75 3.84
C ASP A 202 -8.75 40.82 4.27
N ASP A 203 -7.88 40.02 3.64
CA ASP A 203 -6.45 39.92 3.96
C ASP A 203 -5.54 40.70 2.98
N ILE A 204 -6.12 41.55 2.11
CA ILE A 204 -5.41 42.41 1.12
C ILE A 204 -5.39 43.87 1.58
#